data_AF-A0AAD6J915-F1
#
_entry.id   AF-A0AAD6J915-F1
#
_cell.length_a   1.000
_cell.length_b   1.000
_cell.length_c   1.000
_cell.angle_alpha   90.00
_cell.angle_beta   90.00
_cell.angle_gamma   90.00
#
_symmetry.space_group_name_H-M   'P 1'
#
loop_
_entity.id
_entity.type
_entity.pdbx_description
1 polymer ?
#
loop_
_entity_poly.entity_id
_entity_poly.type
_entity_poly.pdbx_seq_one_letter_code
_entity_poly.pdbx_strand_id
1 'polypeptide(L)'
;MPSYRNLTLQCLTEVAALNFGDFYNMQYVKMYTFFMVQLQAILPPTTKIPEAYANGSSEEQAFIQNLALFFTSFYKSHIRVLESTQDNISALLMGLEYLINISYVDDTEVFKVCLDYWNSLVLELFELHNNLDNPAVTVNMMGLQMPLLHGMVDGLGPQISQRRQLYAAPMSKLRMLMICRMAKPEEVLIVEDENGNIVRETMKDNDVLVQYKIMRETLIYLSHLDHEDTEKQMLKKLSKQLSGEDWNWNNLNTLCWAIGSISGSMMEEQENRFLVMVIRDLLNLCEITKGKDNKAVIASNIMYVVGQYPRFLRAHWKFLKTVVNKLFEFMHETHPGVQDMACDTFLKIVQKCKRKFVIVQVGESEPFVSELLSGLPTTVADLEPHQIHTFYESVGHMIQAESDLQKRDEYMQRLMDLPYQQWVEIIGQAHQSVDFLKDQDVIRTVLNILQTNTSAASSLGTYFLSQISLIFLDMLNVYRMYSELISSSIAEGGPYASKTSYVKLLRSVKRETLKLIETFLDKAEDQPQIGKQFVPPMMDPVLGDYARNLPDARESEVLSLFATIINKYKAAMIEDVPRIFEAVFQCTLEMITKNFRRLSRTSP
;
A
#
# COMPACT_ATOMS: atom_id res chain seq x y z
N MET A 1 49.48 -9.40 8.21
CA MET A 1 48.47 -10.46 8.02
C MET A 1 47.04 -9.92 7.70
N PRO A 2 46.80 -8.86 6.90
CA PRO A 2 45.44 -8.53 6.43
C PRO A 2 44.82 -9.63 5.53
N SER A 3 45.65 -10.34 4.77
CA SER A 3 45.25 -11.29 3.72
C SER A 3 44.40 -12.48 4.17
N TYR A 4 44.46 -12.89 5.45
CA TYR A 4 43.70 -14.04 5.96
C TYR A 4 42.47 -13.64 6.79
N ARG A 5 42.25 -12.34 7.01
CA ARG A 5 41.22 -11.82 7.92
C ARG A 5 39.81 -12.27 7.51
N ASN A 6 39.46 -12.05 6.24
CA ASN A 6 38.12 -12.36 5.72
C ASN A 6 37.84 -13.87 5.73
N LEU A 7 38.78 -14.69 5.24
CA LEU A 7 38.63 -16.14 5.23
C LEU A 7 38.51 -16.71 6.65
N THR A 8 39.34 -16.21 7.59
CA THR A 8 39.26 -16.63 9.00
C THR A 8 37.90 -16.31 9.60
N LEU A 9 37.38 -15.10 9.33
CA LEU A 9 36.07 -14.69 9.83
C LEU A 9 34.94 -15.53 9.24
N GLN A 10 34.99 -15.85 7.95
CA GLN A 10 34.03 -16.76 7.32
C GLN A 10 34.02 -18.14 8.00
N CYS A 11 35.19 -18.72 8.26
CA CYS A 11 35.27 -19.97 9.01
C CYS A 11 34.68 -19.85 10.42
N LEU A 12 34.94 -18.74 11.12
CA LEU A 12 34.34 -18.48 12.44
C LEU A 12 32.82 -18.34 12.37
N THR A 13 32.28 -17.74 11.31
CA THR A 13 30.82 -17.63 11.09
C THR A 13 30.16 -19.00 10.92
N GLU A 14 30.77 -19.90 10.15
CA GLU A 14 30.29 -21.28 10.00
C GLU A 14 30.30 -22.02 11.33
N VAL A 15 31.38 -21.88 12.12
CA VAL A 15 31.46 -22.48 13.46
C VAL A 15 30.42 -21.89 14.41
N ALA A 16 30.18 -20.58 14.34
CA ALA A 16 29.17 -19.87 15.14
C ALA A 16 27.73 -20.25 14.80
N ALA A 17 27.48 -20.77 13.59
CA ALA A 17 26.16 -21.22 13.17
C ALA A 17 25.78 -22.60 13.75
N LEU A 18 26.79 -23.42 14.11
CA LEU A 18 26.57 -24.79 14.58
C LEU A 18 25.90 -24.79 15.95
N ASN A 19 24.83 -25.57 16.12
CA ASN A 19 24.13 -25.70 17.39
C ASN A 19 24.13 -27.17 17.85
N PHE A 20 24.73 -27.44 19.00
CA PHE A 20 24.79 -28.76 19.64
C PHE A 20 24.16 -28.75 21.04
N GLY A 21 23.16 -27.88 21.27
CA GLY A 21 22.61 -27.62 22.59
C GLY A 21 23.67 -27.06 23.54
N ASP A 22 23.56 -27.37 24.83
CA ASP A 22 24.40 -26.75 25.86
C ASP A 22 25.85 -27.26 25.93
N PHE A 23 26.18 -28.31 25.18
CA PHE A 23 27.44 -29.06 25.32
C PHE A 23 28.69 -28.20 25.10
N TYR A 24 28.62 -27.22 24.19
CA TYR A 24 29.75 -26.35 23.83
C TYR A 24 29.57 -24.88 24.25
N ASN A 25 28.60 -24.56 25.13
CA ASN A 25 28.30 -23.18 25.52
C ASN A 25 29.55 -22.43 26.03
N MET A 26 30.38 -23.08 26.85
CA MET A 26 31.60 -22.48 27.39
C MET A 26 32.63 -22.17 26.28
N GLN A 27 32.70 -23.00 25.24
CA GLN A 27 33.58 -22.83 24.10
C GLN A 27 33.10 -21.68 23.21
N TYR A 28 31.80 -21.56 22.97
CA TYR A 28 31.21 -20.44 22.24
C TYR A 28 31.46 -19.10 22.96
N VAL A 29 31.27 -19.06 24.29
CA VAL A 29 31.60 -17.87 25.10
C VAL A 29 33.08 -17.50 24.94
N LYS A 30 34.00 -18.46 25.11
CA LYS A 30 35.44 -18.21 24.95
C LYS A 30 35.81 -17.73 23.55
N MET A 31 35.26 -18.34 22.51
CA MET A 31 35.47 -17.95 21.12
C MET A 31 35.01 -16.52 20.89
N TYR A 32 33.79 -16.19 21.32
CA TYR A 32 33.21 -14.87 21.16
C TYR A 32 34.00 -13.80 21.92
N THR A 33 34.34 -14.04 23.19
CA THR A 33 35.12 -13.08 23.99
C THR A 33 36.51 -12.83 23.39
N PHE A 34 37.19 -13.89 22.93
CA PHE A 34 38.48 -13.73 22.25
C PHE A 34 38.35 -12.97 20.93
N PHE A 35 37.33 -13.31 20.13
CA PHE A 35 37.01 -12.60 18.90
C PHE A 35 36.78 -11.11 19.16
N MET A 36 36.00 -10.75 20.19
CA MET A 36 35.70 -9.36 20.53
C MET A 36 36.96 -8.57 20.92
N VAL A 37 37.93 -9.19 21.59
CA VAL A 37 39.22 -8.55 21.90
C VAL A 37 40.01 -8.27 20.62
N GLN A 38 40.07 -9.23 19.69
CA GLN A 38 40.77 -9.03 18.41
C GLN A 38 40.05 -8.01 17.52
N LEU A 39 38.71 -8.03 17.49
CA LEU A 39 37.92 -7.09 16.72
C LEU A 39 38.18 -5.65 17.19
N GLN A 40 38.20 -5.40 18.49
CA GLN A 40 38.47 -4.05 19.03
C GLN A 40 39.87 -3.52 18.68
N ALA A 41 40.85 -4.42 18.52
CA ALA A 41 42.19 -4.05 18.07
C ALA A 41 42.24 -3.73 16.57
N ILE A 42 41.44 -4.42 15.75
CA ILE A 42 41.39 -4.26 14.29
C ILE A 42 40.48 -3.09 13.88
N LEU A 43 39.34 -2.97 14.54
CA LEU A 43 38.27 -2.00 14.29
C LEU A 43 37.89 -1.35 15.62
N PRO A 44 38.58 -0.28 16.05
CA PRO A 44 38.31 0.37 17.34
C PRO A 44 36.84 0.81 17.45
N PRO A 45 36.21 0.72 18.64
CA PRO A 45 34.79 1.10 18.82
C PRO A 45 34.45 2.56 18.46
N THR A 46 35.44 3.45 18.43
CA THR A 46 35.30 4.85 18.03
C THR A 46 35.25 5.05 16.51
N THR A 47 35.46 3.98 15.74
CA THR A 47 35.47 4.03 14.28
C THR A 47 34.07 4.27 13.75
N LYS A 48 33.92 5.27 12.88
CA LYS A 48 32.67 5.51 12.15
C LYS A 48 32.55 4.52 11.01
N ILE A 49 31.97 3.35 11.28
CA ILE A 49 31.86 2.23 10.33
C ILE A 49 31.24 2.66 8.98
N PRO A 50 30.16 3.46 8.92
CA PRO A 50 29.60 3.89 7.63
C PRO A 50 30.59 4.68 6.77
N GLU A 51 31.32 5.64 7.37
CA GLU A 51 32.35 6.43 6.68
C GLU A 51 33.55 5.55 6.25
N ALA A 52 33.94 4.59 7.10
CA ALA A 52 35.01 3.66 6.78
C ALA A 52 34.64 2.68 5.65
N TYR A 53 33.38 2.24 5.58
CA TYR A 53 32.88 1.38 4.50
C TYR A 53 32.85 2.11 3.16
N ALA A 54 32.33 3.34 3.14
CA ALA A 54 32.20 4.15 1.93
C ALA A 54 33.56 4.49 1.29
N ASN A 55 34.60 4.67 2.12
CA ASN A 55 35.96 4.98 1.66
C ASN A 55 36.88 3.74 1.62
N GLY A 56 36.36 2.57 1.98
CA GLY A 56 37.12 1.34 2.13
C GLY A 56 37.37 0.63 0.80
N SER A 57 38.40 -0.21 0.78
CA SER A 57 38.63 -1.16 -0.32
C SER A 57 37.57 -2.27 -0.34
N SER A 58 37.46 -3.00 -1.46
CA SER A 58 36.56 -4.16 -1.57
C SER A 58 36.83 -5.23 -0.50
N GLU A 59 38.09 -5.41 -0.07
CA GLU A 59 38.44 -6.33 1.01
C GLU A 59 37.95 -5.84 2.39
N GLU A 60 37.89 -4.53 2.62
CA GLU A 60 37.38 -3.93 3.86
C GLU A 60 35.86 -3.92 3.88
N GLN A 61 35.21 -3.65 2.75
CA GLN A 61 33.76 -3.80 2.59
C GLN A 61 33.33 -5.24 2.85
N ALA A 62 34.02 -6.21 2.23
CA ALA A 62 33.80 -7.63 2.50
C ALA A 62 34.06 -8.00 3.97
N PHE A 63 35.02 -7.36 4.64
CA PHE A 63 35.24 -7.58 6.07
C PHE A 63 34.02 -7.15 6.90
N ILE A 64 33.47 -5.97 6.64
CA ILE A 64 32.26 -5.48 7.32
C ILE A 64 31.05 -6.38 7.05
N GLN A 65 30.86 -6.83 5.82
CA GLN A 65 29.80 -7.79 5.48
C GLN A 65 29.98 -9.11 6.23
N ASN A 66 31.20 -9.65 6.29
CA ASN A 66 31.49 -10.87 7.04
C ASN A 66 31.28 -10.67 8.55
N LEU A 67 31.50 -9.47 9.11
CA LEU A 67 31.18 -9.15 10.50
C LEU A 67 29.68 -9.19 10.75
N ALA A 68 28.87 -8.61 9.86
CA ALA A 68 27.42 -8.69 9.94
C ALA A 68 26.95 -10.16 9.98
N LEU A 69 27.47 -10.99 9.08
CA LEU A 69 27.16 -12.42 9.02
C LEU A 69 27.60 -13.16 10.29
N PHE A 70 28.81 -12.88 10.80
CA PHE A 70 29.30 -13.48 12.04
C PHE A 70 28.40 -13.15 13.23
N PHE A 71 28.12 -11.87 13.47
CA PHE A 71 27.32 -11.42 14.60
C PHE A 71 25.91 -12.00 14.54
N THR A 72 25.23 -11.85 13.40
CA THR A 72 23.85 -12.34 13.23
C THR A 72 23.76 -13.86 13.35
N SER A 73 24.72 -14.61 12.78
CA SER A 73 24.81 -16.07 12.93
C SER A 73 25.02 -16.49 14.37
N PHE A 74 26.03 -15.92 15.05
CA PHE A 74 26.34 -16.24 16.44
C PHE A 74 25.17 -15.94 17.36
N TYR A 75 24.57 -14.75 17.24
CA TYR A 75 23.49 -14.35 18.13
C TYR A 75 22.22 -15.18 17.92
N LYS A 76 21.86 -15.49 16.66
CA LYS A 76 20.70 -16.33 16.36
C LYS A 76 20.78 -17.69 17.04
N SER A 77 21.98 -18.27 17.15
CA SER A 77 22.18 -19.58 17.77
C SER A 77 22.49 -19.52 19.27
N HIS A 78 23.17 -18.47 19.73
CA HIS A 78 23.87 -18.50 21.03
C HIS A 78 23.73 -17.24 21.88
N ILE A 79 22.90 -16.25 21.53
CA ILE A 79 22.85 -14.98 22.29
C ILE A 79 22.61 -15.17 23.80
N ARG A 80 21.76 -16.14 24.17
CA ARG A 80 21.41 -16.43 25.58
C ARG A 80 22.61 -16.85 26.44
N VAL A 81 23.63 -17.48 25.87
CA VAL A 81 24.81 -17.89 26.66
C VAL A 81 25.67 -16.70 27.07
N LEU A 82 25.52 -15.54 26.41
CA LEU A 82 26.21 -14.31 26.75
C LEU A 82 25.49 -13.49 27.83
N GLU A 83 24.26 -13.84 28.19
CA GLU A 83 23.43 -13.08 29.14
C GLU A 83 23.71 -13.44 30.62
N SER A 84 24.62 -14.40 30.90
CA SER A 84 24.75 -15.00 32.24
C SER A 84 25.71 -14.30 33.20
N THR A 85 26.80 -13.71 32.71
CA THR A 85 27.84 -13.08 33.57
C THR A 85 28.09 -11.64 33.12
N GLN A 86 28.53 -10.78 34.04
CA GLN A 86 28.74 -9.35 33.75
C GLN A 86 29.78 -9.11 32.65
N ASP A 87 30.85 -9.91 32.61
CA ASP A 87 31.87 -9.83 31.56
C ASP A 87 31.31 -10.22 30.19
N ASN A 88 30.50 -11.29 30.14
CA ASN A 88 29.84 -11.74 28.90
C ASN A 88 28.82 -10.70 28.43
N ILE A 89 28.04 -10.14 29.35
CA ILE A 89 27.08 -9.06 29.08
C ILE A 89 27.79 -7.86 28.47
N SER A 90 28.95 -7.47 29.01
CA SER A 90 29.73 -6.34 28.50
C SER A 90 30.20 -6.60 27.06
N ALA A 91 30.68 -7.81 26.77
CA ALA A 91 31.06 -8.21 25.41
C ALA A 91 29.86 -8.33 24.45
N LEU A 92 28.70 -8.77 24.93
CA LEU A 92 27.44 -8.81 24.19
C LEU A 92 27.01 -7.40 23.79
N LEU A 93 26.90 -6.48 24.76
CA LEU A 93 26.46 -5.11 24.50
C LEU A 93 27.39 -4.38 23.53
N MET A 94 28.69 -4.62 23.63
CA MET A 94 29.67 -4.08 22.67
C MET A 94 29.51 -4.66 21.27
N GLY A 95 29.26 -5.96 21.14
CA GLY A 95 29.00 -6.57 19.84
C GLY A 95 27.68 -6.12 19.20
N LEU A 96 26.63 -5.94 20.01
CA LEU A 96 25.38 -5.32 19.54
C LEU A 96 25.61 -3.88 19.06
N GLU A 97 26.48 -3.12 19.73
CA GLU A 97 26.87 -1.78 19.28
C GLU A 97 27.61 -1.81 17.93
N TYR A 98 28.52 -2.77 17.71
CA TYR A 98 29.11 -2.99 16.38
C TYR A 98 28.02 -3.31 15.35
N LEU A 99 27.11 -4.23 15.64
CA LEU A 99 26.06 -4.63 14.70
C LEU A 99 25.13 -3.46 14.35
N ILE A 100 24.78 -2.61 15.32
CA ILE A 100 23.99 -1.38 15.08
C ILE A 100 24.78 -0.43 14.16
N ASN A 101 26.06 -0.20 14.43
CA ASN A 101 26.90 0.68 13.60
C ASN A 101 27.11 0.12 12.18
N ILE A 102 27.22 -1.20 12.03
CA ILE A 102 27.26 -1.89 10.73
C ILE A 102 25.92 -1.71 9.99
N SER A 103 24.80 -1.72 10.71
CA SER A 103 23.47 -1.53 10.11
C SER A 103 23.23 -0.12 9.56
N TYR A 104 24.08 0.87 9.89
CA TYR A 104 24.06 2.21 9.28
C TYR A 104 24.83 2.29 7.95
N VAL A 105 25.52 1.22 7.54
CA VAL A 105 26.20 1.16 6.24
C VAL A 105 25.17 1.25 5.12
N ASP A 106 25.46 2.08 4.12
CA ASP A 106 24.61 2.26 2.96
C ASP A 106 24.85 1.17 1.91
N ASP A 107 24.52 -0.06 2.29
CA ASP A 107 24.61 -1.26 1.45
C ASP A 107 23.39 -2.15 1.71
N THR A 108 22.60 -2.41 0.67
CA THR A 108 21.33 -3.12 0.78
C THR A 108 21.50 -4.55 1.30
N GLU A 109 22.55 -5.26 0.88
CA GLU A 109 22.78 -6.65 1.29
C GLU A 109 23.24 -6.74 2.74
N VAL A 110 24.16 -5.85 3.15
CA VAL A 110 24.58 -5.75 4.56
C VAL A 110 23.40 -5.40 5.47
N PHE A 111 22.59 -4.41 5.07
CA PHE A 111 21.44 -3.99 5.86
C PHE A 111 20.38 -5.08 5.95
N LYS A 112 20.10 -5.81 4.87
CA LYS A 112 19.14 -6.92 4.84
C LYS A 112 19.49 -8.02 5.84
N VAL A 113 20.75 -8.46 5.85
CA VAL A 113 21.27 -9.44 6.83
C VAL A 113 21.04 -8.95 8.27
N CYS A 114 21.35 -7.69 8.55
CA CYS A 114 21.17 -7.12 9.87
C CYS A 114 19.68 -6.99 10.24
N LEU A 115 18.84 -6.52 9.32
CA LEU A 115 17.41 -6.31 9.51
C LEU A 115 16.68 -7.61 9.82
N ASP A 116 16.97 -8.69 9.10
CA ASP A 116 16.38 -10.01 9.35
C ASP A 116 16.66 -10.49 10.79
N TYR A 117 17.90 -10.29 11.25
CA TYR A 117 18.27 -10.61 12.64
C TYR A 117 17.58 -9.67 13.65
N TRP A 118 17.57 -8.36 13.40
CA TRP A 118 16.92 -7.40 14.30
C TRP A 118 15.44 -7.69 14.45
N ASN A 119 14.74 -8.00 13.36
CA ASN A 119 13.32 -8.38 13.41
C ASN A 119 13.12 -9.61 14.31
N SER A 120 13.95 -10.65 14.12
CA SER A 120 13.89 -11.87 14.92
C SER A 120 14.16 -11.62 16.41
N LEU A 121 15.16 -10.81 16.75
CA LEU A 121 15.50 -10.52 18.15
C LEU A 121 14.40 -9.71 18.83
N VAL A 122 13.90 -8.66 18.16
CA VAL A 122 12.88 -7.78 18.73
C VAL A 122 11.56 -8.55 18.91
N LEU A 123 11.19 -9.41 17.95
CA LEU A 123 10.04 -10.30 18.07
C LEU A 123 10.17 -11.21 19.29
N GLU A 124 11.32 -11.85 19.51
CA GLU A 124 11.57 -12.70 20.69
C GLU A 124 11.39 -11.91 22.00
N LEU A 125 11.93 -10.69 22.07
CA LEU A 125 11.79 -9.82 23.25
C LEU A 125 10.34 -9.38 23.49
N PHE A 126 9.58 -9.14 22.41
CA PHE A 126 8.18 -8.73 22.46
C PHE A 126 7.25 -9.88 22.89
N GLU A 127 7.41 -11.08 22.33
CA GLU A 127 6.57 -12.24 22.68
C GLU A 127 6.72 -12.64 24.16
N LEU A 128 7.94 -12.57 24.69
CA LEU A 128 8.21 -12.81 26.11
C LEU A 128 7.50 -11.80 27.01
N HIS A 129 7.31 -10.56 26.54
CA HIS A 129 6.61 -9.52 27.28
C HIS A 129 5.09 -9.71 27.27
N ASN A 130 4.48 -9.95 26.11
CA ASN A 130 3.02 -10.11 26.00
C ASN A 130 2.47 -11.32 26.76
N ASN A 131 3.26 -12.38 26.92
CA ASN A 131 2.87 -13.55 27.69
C ASN A 131 2.67 -13.26 29.20
N LEU A 132 3.19 -12.14 29.72
CA LEU A 132 2.98 -11.68 31.10
C LEU A 132 1.70 -10.85 31.27
N ASP A 133 1.31 -10.07 30.25
CA ASP A 133 0.19 -9.13 30.33
C ASP A 133 -1.17 -9.75 29.94
N ASN A 134 -1.22 -11.04 29.57
CA ASN A 134 -2.46 -11.72 29.20
C ASN A 134 -3.18 -12.34 30.44
N PRO A 135 -4.36 -11.81 30.85
CA PRO A 135 -5.09 -12.29 32.03
C PRO A 135 -5.57 -13.74 31.90
N ALA A 136 -5.75 -14.25 30.68
CA ALA A 136 -6.24 -15.60 30.44
C ALA A 136 -5.22 -16.68 30.83
N VAL A 137 -3.92 -16.38 30.74
CA VAL A 137 -2.84 -17.31 31.11
C VAL A 137 -2.66 -17.33 32.63
N THR A 138 -2.82 -16.18 33.29
CA THR A 138 -2.82 -16.08 34.76
C THR A 138 -4.01 -16.79 35.39
N VAL A 139 -5.19 -16.75 34.77
CA VAL A 139 -6.39 -17.49 35.26
C VAL A 139 -6.27 -19.00 35.04
N ASN A 140 -5.72 -19.46 33.91
CA ASN A 140 -5.45 -20.89 33.70
C ASN A 140 -4.38 -21.45 34.66
N MET A 141 -3.46 -20.61 35.15
CA MET A 141 -2.47 -20.99 36.17
C MET A 141 -3.01 -21.00 37.60
N MET A 142 -4.04 -20.18 37.93
CA MET A 142 -4.66 -20.20 39.27
C MET A 142 -5.76 -21.27 39.43
N GLY A 143 -6.30 -21.81 38.34
CA GLY A 143 -7.44 -22.75 38.36
C GLY A 143 -7.11 -24.25 38.42
N LEU A 144 -5.86 -24.64 38.20
CA LEU A 144 -5.41 -26.03 38.27
C LEU A 144 -4.62 -26.29 39.55
N GLN A 145 -5.29 -26.80 40.59
CA GLN A 145 -4.61 -27.45 41.72
C GLN A 145 -3.89 -28.70 41.22
N MET A 146 -2.64 -28.55 40.81
CA MET A 146 -1.69 -29.65 40.61
C MET A 146 -0.71 -29.67 41.78
N PRO A 147 -0.75 -30.70 42.66
CA PRO A 147 0.04 -30.72 43.90
C PRO A 147 1.48 -31.20 43.69
N LEU A 148 2.26 -30.61 42.76
CA LEU A 148 3.66 -31.01 42.54
C LEU A 148 4.64 -29.94 42.00
N LEU A 149 4.27 -28.66 41.89
CA LEU A 149 5.19 -27.60 41.40
C LEU A 149 5.09 -26.31 42.24
N HIS A 150 5.40 -26.39 43.53
CA HIS A 150 5.37 -25.24 44.45
C HIS A 150 6.67 -24.40 44.45
N GLY A 151 7.39 -24.31 43.32
CA GLY A 151 8.72 -23.67 43.29
C GLY A 151 9.18 -23.01 41.98
N MET A 152 8.34 -22.91 40.93
CA MET A 152 8.77 -22.36 39.62
C MET A 152 7.98 -21.12 39.16
N VAL A 153 6.95 -20.68 39.89
CA VAL A 153 6.09 -19.56 39.46
C VAL A 153 6.67 -18.19 39.89
N ASP A 154 7.42 -18.12 40.98
CA ASP A 154 8.00 -16.86 41.51
C ASP A 154 9.26 -16.37 40.76
N GLY A 155 9.83 -17.16 39.83
CA GLY A 155 11.14 -16.88 39.21
C GLY A 155 11.13 -16.36 37.76
N LEU A 156 10.05 -16.58 37.00
CA LEU A 156 9.99 -16.25 35.57
C LEU A 156 9.77 -14.75 35.30
N GLY A 157 8.92 -14.09 36.08
CA GLY A 157 8.66 -12.64 35.97
C GLY A 157 9.91 -11.77 36.18
N PRO A 158 10.71 -11.99 37.25
CA PRO A 158 11.96 -11.26 37.48
C PRO A 158 12.99 -11.46 36.36
N GLN A 159 13.11 -12.68 35.81
CA GLN A 159 14.08 -12.98 34.74
C GLN A 159 13.73 -12.30 33.41
N ILE A 160 12.44 -12.26 33.04
CA ILE A 160 12.00 -11.56 31.82
C ILE A 160 12.22 -10.05 31.94
N SER A 161 11.93 -9.47 33.12
CA SER A 161 12.19 -8.05 33.41
C SER A 161 13.68 -7.69 33.34
N GLN A 162 14.56 -8.57 33.85
CA GLN A 162 16.01 -8.41 33.76
C GLN A 162 16.53 -8.45 32.32
N ARG A 163 16.04 -9.39 31.50
CA ARG A 163 16.42 -9.47 30.07
C ARG A 163 15.96 -8.21 29.31
N ARG A 164 14.78 -7.67 29.60
CA ARG A 164 14.33 -6.41 29.02
C ARG A 164 15.26 -5.25 29.38
N GLN A 165 15.64 -5.14 30.64
CA GLN A 165 16.54 -4.09 31.11
C GLN A 165 17.93 -4.18 30.47
N LEU A 166 18.43 -5.41 30.26
CA LEU A 166 19.69 -5.66 29.56
C LEU A 166 19.69 -5.07 28.13
N TYR A 167 18.61 -5.29 27.37
CA TYR A 167 18.50 -4.83 25.98
C TYR A 167 17.98 -3.40 25.83
N ALA A 168 17.56 -2.71 26.89
CA ALA A 168 16.92 -1.40 26.81
C ALA A 168 17.75 -0.36 26.02
N ALA A 169 19.05 -0.24 26.30
CA ALA A 169 19.91 0.71 25.61
C ALA A 169 20.19 0.33 24.13
N PRO A 170 20.54 -0.93 23.79
CA PRO A 170 20.60 -1.37 22.39
C PRO A 170 19.29 -1.15 21.62
N MET A 171 18.12 -1.46 22.21
CA MET A 171 16.83 -1.27 21.56
C MET A 171 16.51 0.21 21.31
N SER A 172 16.91 1.10 22.22
CA SER A 172 16.79 2.55 22.03
C SER A 172 17.61 3.04 20.83
N LYS A 173 18.86 2.56 20.68
CA LYS A 173 19.69 2.85 19.50
C LYS A 173 19.11 2.23 18.22
N LEU A 174 18.56 1.02 18.31
CA LEU A 174 17.92 0.33 17.20
C LEU A 174 16.66 1.06 16.70
N ARG A 175 15.87 1.67 17.60
CA ARG A 175 14.75 2.56 17.20
C ARG A 175 15.22 3.70 16.34
N MET A 176 16.28 4.40 16.75
CA MET A 176 16.85 5.49 15.96
C MET A 176 17.32 5.01 14.58
N LEU A 177 17.92 3.83 14.50
CA LEU A 177 18.29 3.22 13.22
C LEU A 177 17.07 3.00 12.33
N MET A 178 16.02 2.34 12.85
CA MET A 178 14.79 2.07 12.09
C MET A 178 14.10 3.35 11.61
N ILE A 179 14.13 4.42 12.42
CA ILE A 179 13.59 5.74 12.05
C ILE A 179 14.45 6.41 10.95
N CYS A 180 15.77 6.33 11.05
CA CYS A 180 16.68 6.99 10.10
C CYS A 180 16.81 6.24 8.77
N ARG A 181 16.57 4.94 8.73
CA ARG A 181 16.74 4.08 7.55
C ARG A 181 15.41 3.59 6.96
N MET A 182 14.27 4.06 7.46
CA MET A 182 12.95 3.56 7.06
C MET A 182 12.84 3.53 5.54
N ALA A 183 12.51 2.36 4.99
CA ALA A 183 12.32 2.20 3.55
C ALA A 183 11.04 2.92 3.09
N LYS A 184 10.99 3.27 1.81
CA LYS A 184 9.87 3.99 1.23
C LYS A 184 8.60 3.11 1.21
N PRO A 185 7.46 3.61 1.72
CA PRO A 185 6.18 2.92 1.64
C PRO A 185 5.55 3.04 0.24
N GLU A 186 4.62 2.13 -0.10
CA GLU A 186 4.02 2.10 -1.45
C GLU A 186 3.13 3.30 -1.78
N GLU A 187 2.61 3.99 -0.76
CA GLU A 187 1.72 5.14 -0.94
C GLU A 187 2.46 6.43 -1.28
N VAL A 188 3.80 6.45 -1.19
CA VAL A 188 4.61 7.63 -1.48
C VAL A 188 5.08 7.58 -2.93
N LEU A 189 4.44 8.41 -3.75
CA LEU A 189 4.66 8.49 -5.20
C LEU A 189 5.72 9.52 -5.60
N ILE A 190 6.05 10.45 -4.71
CA ILE A 190 6.98 11.54 -4.98
C ILE A 190 8.37 11.17 -4.46
N VAL A 191 9.35 11.13 -5.36
CA VAL A 191 10.74 10.73 -5.06
C VAL A 191 11.74 11.69 -5.68
N GLU A 192 12.94 11.73 -5.13
CA GLU A 192 14.10 12.41 -5.73
C GLU A 192 14.77 11.44 -6.71
N ASP A 193 14.98 11.87 -7.96
CA ASP A 193 15.71 11.09 -8.97
C ASP A 193 17.24 11.20 -8.79
N GLU A 194 18.00 10.43 -9.58
CA GLU A 194 19.48 10.46 -9.53
C GLU A 194 20.09 11.84 -9.85
N ASN A 195 19.30 12.73 -10.48
CA ASN A 195 19.72 14.09 -10.83
C ASN A 195 19.33 15.12 -9.76
N GLY A 196 18.67 14.70 -8.67
CA GLY A 196 18.18 15.58 -7.60
C GLY A 196 16.86 16.28 -7.91
N ASN A 197 16.11 15.84 -8.93
CA ASN A 197 14.80 16.39 -9.26
C ASN A 197 13.69 15.62 -8.56
N ILE A 198 12.65 16.33 -8.12
CA ILE A 198 11.45 15.70 -7.58
C ILE A 198 10.55 15.23 -8.72
N VAL A 199 10.35 13.91 -8.80
CA VAL A 199 9.58 13.25 -9.86
C VAL A 199 8.52 12.33 -9.27
N ARG A 200 7.54 11.98 -10.11
CA ARG A 200 6.56 10.93 -9.82
C ARG A 200 7.14 9.56 -10.17
N GLU A 201 7.24 8.68 -9.19
CA GLU A 201 7.58 7.28 -9.41
C GLU A 201 6.42 6.55 -10.09
N THR A 202 6.72 5.83 -11.17
CA THR A 202 5.71 5.09 -11.97
C THR A 202 5.78 3.58 -11.79
N MET A 203 6.89 3.07 -11.24
CA MET A 203 7.14 1.64 -11.04
C MET A 203 7.47 1.37 -9.58
N LYS A 204 6.85 0.32 -9.02
CA LYS A 204 7.10 -0.12 -7.65
C LYS A 204 8.32 -1.05 -7.62
N ASP A 205 9.26 -0.78 -6.72
CA ASP A 205 10.36 -1.70 -6.40
C ASP A 205 9.90 -2.72 -5.35
N ASN A 206 9.74 -3.98 -5.77
CA ASN A 206 9.28 -5.04 -4.89
C ASN A 206 10.25 -5.33 -3.73
N ASP A 207 11.56 -5.18 -3.94
CA ASP A 207 12.56 -5.46 -2.90
C ASP A 207 12.50 -4.39 -1.80
N VAL A 208 12.35 -3.12 -2.19
CA VAL A 208 12.12 -2.00 -1.25
C VAL A 208 10.83 -2.19 -0.46
N LEU A 209 9.76 -2.68 -1.10
CA LEU A 209 8.48 -2.94 -0.42
C LEU A 209 8.57 -4.10 0.58
N VAL A 210 9.34 -5.14 0.29
CA VAL A 210 9.61 -6.23 1.25
C VAL A 210 10.42 -5.69 2.42
N GLN A 211 11.47 -4.91 2.17
CA GLN A 211 12.27 -4.27 3.22
C GLN A 211 11.39 -3.38 4.10
N TYR A 212 10.52 -2.54 3.52
CA TYR A 212 9.58 -1.70 4.27
C TYR A 212 8.68 -2.53 5.21
N LYS A 213 8.15 -3.67 4.74
CA LYS A 213 7.30 -4.53 5.58
C LYS A 213 8.05 -5.04 6.82
N ILE A 214 9.30 -5.48 6.66
CA ILE A 214 10.12 -5.99 7.76
C ILE A 214 10.49 -4.85 8.71
N MET A 215 10.94 -3.69 8.19
CA MET A 215 11.26 -2.52 9.02
C MET A 215 10.06 -2.01 9.80
N ARG A 216 8.88 -1.97 9.17
CA ARG A 216 7.62 -1.60 9.81
C ARG A 216 7.29 -2.56 10.96
N GLU A 217 7.37 -3.87 10.72
CA GLU A 217 7.12 -4.88 11.75
C GLU A 217 8.09 -4.73 12.93
N THR A 218 9.40 -4.61 12.65
CA THR A 218 10.43 -4.40 13.68
C THR A 218 10.16 -3.14 14.49
N LEU A 219 9.84 -2.02 13.84
CA LEU A 219 9.58 -0.74 14.53
C LEU A 219 8.28 -0.78 15.34
N ILE A 220 7.25 -1.50 14.89
CA ILE A 220 6.03 -1.74 15.67
C ILE A 220 6.37 -2.50 16.95
N TYR A 221 7.15 -3.57 16.89
CA TYR A 221 7.54 -4.30 18.10
C TYR A 221 8.39 -3.45 19.04
N LEU A 222 9.35 -2.68 18.51
CA LEU A 222 10.13 -1.73 19.31
C LEU A 222 9.25 -0.68 19.98
N SER A 223 8.20 -0.23 19.31
CA SER A 223 7.23 0.74 19.84
C SER A 223 6.42 0.15 20.99
N HIS A 224 6.04 -1.14 20.92
CA HIS A 224 5.38 -1.81 22.03
C HIS A 224 6.32 -2.03 23.23
N LEU A 225 7.61 -2.30 22.97
CA LEU A 225 8.59 -2.50 24.04
C LEU A 225 8.89 -1.21 24.83
N ASP A 226 8.89 -0.05 24.16
CA ASP A 226 9.02 1.27 24.81
C ASP A 226 8.51 2.37 23.86
N HIS A 227 7.23 2.70 24.04
CA HIS A 227 6.56 3.74 23.28
C HIS A 227 7.02 5.17 23.63
N GLU A 228 7.43 5.43 24.88
CA GLU A 228 7.88 6.76 25.31
C GLU A 228 9.20 7.13 24.65
N ASP A 229 10.14 6.18 24.61
CA ASP A 229 11.41 6.36 23.89
C ASP A 229 11.18 6.55 22.38
N THR A 230 10.28 5.77 21.79
CA THR A 230 9.91 5.90 20.37
C THR A 230 9.36 7.29 20.04
N GLU A 231 8.37 7.75 20.81
CA GLU A 231 7.75 9.07 20.67
C GLU A 231 8.80 10.19 20.84
N LYS A 232 9.60 10.12 21.90
CA LYS A 232 10.65 11.09 22.19
C LYS A 232 11.68 11.20 21.06
N GLN A 233 12.09 10.08 20.48
CA GLN A 233 13.06 10.08 19.38
C GLN A 233 12.48 10.67 18.09
N MET A 234 11.25 10.31 17.72
CA MET A 234 10.57 10.86 16.54
C MET A 234 10.36 12.37 16.69
N LEU A 235 9.85 12.84 17.83
CA LEU A 235 9.64 14.27 18.10
C LEU A 235 10.97 15.04 18.14
N LYS A 236 12.02 14.47 18.73
CA LYS A 236 13.35 15.09 18.72
C LYS A 236 13.86 15.25 17.29
N LYS A 237 13.74 14.22 16.43
CA LYS A 237 14.17 14.29 15.04
C LYS A 237 13.33 15.30 14.23
N LEU A 238 12.03 15.38 14.49
CA LEU A 238 11.14 16.37 13.88
C LEU A 238 11.53 17.81 14.27
N SER A 239 11.84 18.04 15.56
CA SER A 239 12.26 19.36 16.04
C SER A 239 13.53 19.87 15.36
N LYS A 240 14.45 18.96 15.00
CA LYS A 240 15.65 19.28 14.24
C LYS A 240 15.39 19.61 12.77
N GLN A 241 14.34 19.04 12.18
CA GLN A 241 13.91 19.44 10.83
C GLN A 241 13.37 20.88 10.87
N LEU A 242 12.58 21.22 11.89
CA LEU A 242 12.02 22.56 12.08
C LEU A 242 13.07 23.64 12.37
N SER A 243 14.10 23.31 13.17
CA SER A 243 15.18 24.26 13.47
C SER A 243 16.14 24.50 12.29
N GLY A 244 16.08 23.65 11.26
CA GLY A 244 17.01 23.66 10.14
C GLY A 244 18.37 22.99 10.43
N GLU A 245 18.56 22.41 11.61
CA GLU A 245 19.84 21.76 12.01
C GLU A 245 20.17 20.56 11.10
N ASP A 246 19.17 19.70 10.84
CA ASP A 246 19.33 18.46 10.07
C ASP A 246 18.39 18.42 8.83
N TRP A 247 17.97 19.59 8.33
CA TRP A 247 17.02 19.69 7.21
C TRP A 247 17.57 19.04 5.93
N ASN A 248 16.90 17.99 5.48
CA ASN A 248 17.13 17.31 4.21
C ASN A 248 15.85 16.53 3.85
N TRP A 249 15.50 16.46 2.56
CA TRP A 249 14.35 15.69 2.05
C TRP A 249 14.37 14.25 2.55
N ASN A 250 15.50 13.55 2.41
CA ASN A 250 15.62 12.17 2.85
C ASN A 250 15.37 12.01 4.37
N ASN A 251 15.91 12.93 5.18
CA ASN A 251 15.75 12.88 6.63
C ASN A 251 14.30 13.11 7.08
N LEU A 252 13.57 14.00 6.42
CA LEU A 252 12.15 14.22 6.66
C LEU A 252 11.34 13.01 6.18
N ASN A 253 11.64 12.51 4.97
CA ASN A 253 10.98 11.36 4.37
C ASN A 253 11.04 10.13 5.28
N THR A 254 12.23 9.66 5.65
CA THR A 254 12.37 8.46 6.48
C THR A 254 11.71 8.64 7.85
N LEU A 255 11.76 9.84 8.42
CA LEU A 255 11.07 10.16 9.66
C LEU A 255 9.55 10.03 9.52
N CYS A 256 8.95 10.66 8.51
CA CYS A 256 7.51 10.61 8.28
C CYS A 256 7.02 9.22 7.87
N TRP A 257 7.84 8.46 7.11
CA TRP A 257 7.58 7.05 6.82
C TRP A 257 7.58 6.22 8.09
N ALA A 258 8.55 6.45 8.99
CA ALA A 258 8.62 5.77 10.27
C ALA A 258 7.42 6.11 11.16
N ILE A 259 7.03 7.39 11.24
CA ILE A 259 5.83 7.84 11.93
C ILE A 259 4.61 7.11 11.39
N GLY A 260 4.33 7.17 10.08
CA GLY A 260 3.16 6.49 9.52
C GLY A 260 3.17 4.96 9.71
N SER A 261 4.36 4.34 9.73
CA SER A 261 4.50 2.88 9.86
C SER A 261 4.01 2.31 11.20
N ILE A 262 4.10 3.10 12.27
CA ILE A 262 3.72 2.69 13.65
C ILE A 262 2.24 2.92 13.97
N SER A 263 1.41 3.27 12.98
CA SER A 263 -0.03 3.45 13.19
C SER A 263 -0.68 2.26 13.91
N GLY A 264 -1.39 2.55 15.00
CA GLY A 264 -2.07 1.55 15.81
C GLY A 264 -1.20 0.84 16.86
N SER A 265 0.11 1.13 16.97
CA SER A 265 0.97 0.54 18.01
C SER A 265 0.86 1.25 19.37
N MET A 266 0.17 2.38 19.44
CA MET A 266 0.00 3.19 20.64
C MET A 266 -1.45 3.13 21.16
N MET A 267 -1.61 3.38 22.46
CA MET A 267 -2.93 3.64 23.05
C MET A 267 -3.55 4.91 22.44
N GLU A 268 -4.86 4.94 22.26
CA GLU A 268 -5.57 5.99 21.51
C GLU A 268 -5.30 7.40 22.05
N GLU A 269 -5.35 7.60 23.37
CA GLU A 269 -5.09 8.93 23.97
C GLU A 269 -3.67 9.43 23.71
N GLN A 270 -2.68 8.54 23.73
CA GLN A 270 -1.30 8.89 23.44
C GLN A 270 -1.08 9.12 21.96
N GLU A 271 -1.61 8.24 21.09
CA GLU A 271 -1.57 8.42 19.64
C GLU A 271 -2.15 9.78 19.25
N ASN A 272 -3.28 10.17 19.87
CA ASN A 272 -3.90 11.47 19.63
C ASN A 272 -2.97 12.64 20.01
N ARG A 273 -2.33 12.59 21.20
CA ARG A 273 -1.38 13.63 21.64
C ARG A 273 -0.17 13.72 20.71
N PHE A 274 0.40 12.57 20.37
CA PHE A 274 1.54 12.47 19.47
C PHE A 274 1.23 13.05 18.08
N LEU A 275 0.10 12.67 17.48
CA LEU A 275 -0.28 13.13 16.13
C LEU A 275 -0.60 14.62 16.07
N VAL A 276 -1.21 15.19 17.12
CA VAL A 276 -1.44 16.63 17.18
C VAL A 276 -0.11 17.38 17.13
N MET A 277 0.92 16.91 17.82
CA MET A 277 2.25 17.52 17.77
C MET A 277 2.89 17.35 16.38
N VAL A 278 2.92 16.12 15.86
CA VAL A 278 3.54 15.83 14.55
C VAL A 278 2.92 16.65 13.43
N ILE A 279 1.59 16.64 13.31
CA ILE A 279 0.95 17.25 12.14
C ILE A 279 1.00 18.78 12.24
N ARG A 280 0.85 19.35 13.44
CA ARG A 280 1.06 20.80 13.65
C ARG A 280 2.46 21.22 13.21
N ASP A 281 3.47 20.46 13.62
CA ASP A 281 4.87 20.76 13.34
C ASP A 281 5.17 20.58 11.83
N LEU A 282 4.61 19.56 11.17
CA LEU A 282 4.73 19.40 9.71
C LEU A 282 4.00 20.49 8.91
N LEU A 283 2.82 20.92 9.36
CA LEU A 283 2.10 22.05 8.73
C LEU A 283 2.89 23.35 8.87
N ASN A 284 3.42 23.63 10.07
CA ASN A 284 4.29 24.78 10.30
C ASN A 284 5.54 24.73 9.39
N LEU A 285 6.18 23.56 9.28
CA LEU A 285 7.29 23.34 8.37
C LEU A 285 6.91 23.65 6.92
N CYS A 286 5.72 23.21 6.47
CA CYS A 286 5.20 23.49 5.13
C CYS A 286 4.99 25.00 4.87
N GLU A 287 4.53 25.73 5.88
CA GLU A 287 4.29 27.17 5.80
C GLU A 287 5.58 27.99 5.74
N ILE A 288 6.58 27.66 6.57
CA ILE A 288 7.85 28.41 6.64
C ILE A 288 8.81 28.08 5.50
N THR A 289 8.68 26.88 4.91
CA THR A 289 9.60 26.42 3.86
C THR A 289 9.24 27.01 2.50
N LYS A 290 10.26 27.50 1.79
CA LYS A 290 10.13 28.08 0.45
C LYS A 290 10.55 27.09 -0.63
N GLY A 291 10.03 27.24 -1.85
CA GLY A 291 10.35 26.39 -3.00
C GLY A 291 9.28 25.33 -3.23
N LYS A 292 8.94 25.09 -4.51
CA LYS A 292 7.88 24.14 -4.89
C LYS A 292 8.25 22.71 -4.51
N ASP A 293 9.47 22.29 -4.84
CA ASP A 293 9.98 20.94 -4.54
C ASP A 293 9.96 20.65 -3.04
N ASN A 294 10.44 21.59 -2.22
CA ASN A 294 10.38 21.47 -0.76
C ASN A 294 8.93 21.30 -0.27
N LYS A 295 8.00 22.11 -0.79
CA LYS A 295 6.58 22.02 -0.41
C LYS A 295 5.96 20.71 -0.88
N ALA A 296 6.30 20.20 -2.05
CA ALA A 296 5.83 18.92 -2.56
C ALA A 296 6.30 17.76 -1.66
N VAL A 297 7.57 17.76 -1.24
CA VAL A 297 8.12 16.77 -0.31
C VAL A 297 7.42 16.84 1.05
N ILE A 298 7.22 18.03 1.62
CA ILE A 298 6.53 18.18 2.92
C ILE A 298 5.06 17.77 2.80
N ALA A 299 4.36 18.18 1.73
CA ALA A 299 2.97 17.81 1.49
C ALA A 299 2.81 16.29 1.34
N SER A 300 3.70 15.64 0.58
CA SER A 300 3.77 14.17 0.47
C SER A 300 3.85 13.50 1.84
N ASN A 301 4.76 13.98 2.70
CA ASN A 301 4.92 13.43 4.04
C ASN A 301 3.69 13.66 4.94
N ILE A 302 3.06 14.85 4.87
CA ILE A 302 1.81 15.12 5.58
C ILE A 302 0.71 14.17 5.11
N MET A 303 0.50 14.06 3.79
CA MET A 303 -0.51 13.21 3.17
C MET A 303 -0.33 11.75 3.55
N TYR A 304 0.91 11.25 3.50
CA TYR A 304 1.24 9.90 3.95
C TYR A 304 0.87 9.70 5.42
N VAL A 305 1.37 10.56 6.33
CA VAL A 305 1.10 10.42 7.77
C VAL A 305 -0.40 10.44 8.04
N VAL A 306 -1.14 11.46 7.59
CA VAL A 306 -2.59 11.55 7.86
C VAL A 306 -3.36 10.35 7.29
N GLY A 307 -2.96 9.85 6.11
CA GLY A 307 -3.54 8.66 5.49
C GLY A 307 -3.35 7.36 6.30
N GLN A 308 -2.30 7.27 7.14
CA GLN A 308 -2.06 6.10 8.00
C GLN A 308 -2.88 6.11 9.29
N TYR A 309 -3.45 7.23 9.74
CA TYR A 309 -4.08 7.36 11.06
C TYR A 309 -5.61 7.61 11.03
N PRO A 310 -6.42 6.68 10.48
CA PRO A 310 -7.87 6.86 10.38
C PRO A 310 -8.59 6.79 11.75
N ARG A 311 -7.99 6.22 12.79
CA ARG A 311 -8.55 6.25 14.16
C ARG A 311 -8.62 7.69 14.68
N PHE A 312 -7.50 8.40 14.64
CA PHE A 312 -7.40 9.81 14.99
C PHE A 312 -8.38 10.68 14.17
N LEU A 313 -8.38 10.53 12.84
CA LEU A 313 -9.27 11.30 11.97
C LEU A 313 -10.76 11.11 12.29
N ARG A 314 -11.18 9.89 12.67
CA ARG A 314 -12.57 9.63 13.07
C ARG A 314 -12.93 10.30 14.40
N ALA A 315 -11.99 10.43 15.32
CA ALA A 315 -12.22 11.08 16.62
C ALA A 315 -12.26 12.61 16.51
N HIS A 316 -11.58 13.20 15.51
CA HIS A 316 -11.37 14.64 15.40
C HIS A 316 -11.95 15.24 14.10
N TRP A 317 -13.26 15.51 14.07
CA TRP A 317 -13.95 16.01 12.86
C TRP A 317 -13.33 17.28 12.27
N LYS A 318 -13.09 18.32 13.07
CA LYS A 318 -12.51 19.58 12.58
C LYS A 318 -11.20 19.33 11.84
N PHE A 319 -10.39 18.42 12.39
CA PHE A 319 -9.13 18.03 11.80
C PHE A 319 -9.32 17.27 10.47
N LEU A 320 -10.23 16.29 10.46
CA LEU A 320 -10.60 15.57 9.24
C LEU A 320 -11.07 16.52 8.13
N LYS A 321 -11.95 17.48 8.44
CA LYS A 321 -12.42 18.49 7.48
C LYS A 321 -11.27 19.35 6.96
N THR A 322 -10.38 19.82 7.84
CA THR A 322 -9.18 20.59 7.44
C THR A 322 -8.27 19.79 6.51
N VAL A 323 -7.98 18.52 6.83
CA VAL A 323 -7.14 17.66 5.98
C VAL A 323 -7.79 17.47 4.61
N VAL A 324 -9.07 17.15 4.54
CA VAL A 324 -9.77 16.93 3.26
C VAL A 324 -9.79 18.18 2.40
N ASN A 325 -10.07 19.35 2.98
CA ASN A 325 -9.99 20.61 2.24
C ASN A 325 -8.58 20.88 1.72
N LYS A 326 -7.54 20.50 2.48
CA LYS A 326 -6.15 20.63 2.03
C LYS A 326 -5.79 19.67 0.91
N LEU A 327 -6.34 18.46 0.91
CA LEU A 327 -6.24 17.54 -0.22
C LEU A 327 -6.89 18.13 -1.48
N PHE A 328 -8.04 18.81 -1.35
CA PHE A 328 -8.65 19.50 -2.49
C PHE A 328 -7.78 20.66 -3.00
N GLU A 329 -7.11 21.41 -2.12
CA GLU A 329 -6.12 22.39 -2.56
C GLU A 329 -4.95 21.73 -3.32
N PHE A 330 -4.45 20.57 -2.85
CA PHE A 330 -3.38 19.83 -3.53
C PHE A 330 -3.82 19.20 -4.87
N MET A 331 -5.12 18.96 -5.07
CA MET A 331 -5.67 18.54 -6.37
C MET A 331 -5.54 19.64 -7.44
N HIS A 332 -5.24 20.89 -7.06
CA HIS A 332 -4.94 22.01 -7.96
C HIS A 332 -3.42 22.28 -8.10
N GLU A 333 -2.56 21.51 -7.45
CA GLU A 333 -1.10 21.73 -7.53
C GLU A 333 -0.50 20.97 -8.73
N THR A 334 0.01 21.72 -9.70
CA THR A 334 0.62 21.22 -10.94
C THR A 334 1.95 20.47 -10.75
N HIS A 335 2.49 20.41 -9.54
CA HIS A 335 3.74 19.71 -9.28
C HIS A 335 3.57 18.19 -9.51
N PRO A 336 4.48 17.53 -10.27
CA PRO A 336 4.38 16.10 -10.58
C PRO A 336 4.14 15.23 -9.34
N GLY A 337 3.14 14.36 -9.43
CA GLY A 337 2.78 13.38 -8.39
C GLY A 337 1.95 13.91 -7.22
N VAL A 338 1.83 15.23 -7.04
CA VAL A 338 1.07 15.81 -5.90
C VAL A 338 -0.43 15.52 -6.03
N GLN A 339 -1.01 15.73 -7.21
CA GLN A 339 -2.44 15.45 -7.45
C GLN A 339 -2.78 13.97 -7.27
N ASP A 340 -1.95 13.06 -7.78
CA ASP A 340 -2.15 11.62 -7.60
C ASP A 340 -2.14 11.23 -6.12
N MET A 341 -1.14 11.72 -5.39
CA MET A 341 -1.02 11.43 -3.97
C MET A 341 -2.18 12.04 -3.18
N ALA A 342 -2.72 13.20 -3.59
CA ALA A 342 -3.89 13.80 -3.00
C ALA A 342 -5.16 12.96 -3.24
N CYS A 343 -5.38 12.48 -4.46
CA CYS A 343 -6.49 11.57 -4.80
C CYS A 343 -6.40 10.23 -4.08
N ASP A 344 -5.22 9.60 -4.04
CA ASP A 344 -5.01 8.32 -3.36
C ASP A 344 -5.18 8.45 -1.84
N THR A 345 -4.65 9.53 -1.26
CA THR A 345 -4.82 9.84 0.17
C THR A 345 -6.30 10.11 0.49
N PHE A 346 -7.00 10.86 -0.37
CA PHE A 346 -8.43 11.11 -0.22
C PHE A 346 -9.21 9.81 -0.24
N LEU A 347 -8.99 8.93 -1.23
CA LEU A 347 -9.63 7.60 -1.29
C LEU A 347 -9.38 6.80 -0.01
N LYS A 348 -8.14 6.74 0.46
CA LYS A 348 -7.76 6.01 1.68
C LYS A 348 -8.48 6.55 2.92
N ILE A 349 -8.52 7.88 3.09
CA ILE A 349 -9.25 8.51 4.19
C ILE A 349 -10.74 8.17 4.09
N VAL A 350 -11.33 8.30 2.91
CA VAL A 350 -12.76 8.06 2.73
C VAL A 350 -13.12 6.61 3.02
N GLN A 351 -12.37 5.64 2.52
CA GLN A 351 -12.62 4.21 2.80
C GLN A 351 -12.66 3.90 4.30
N LYS A 352 -11.85 4.60 5.11
CA LYS A 352 -11.78 4.40 6.57
C LYS A 352 -12.70 5.31 7.37
N CYS A 353 -13.10 6.46 6.83
CA CYS A 353 -13.85 7.51 7.52
C CYS A 353 -15.25 7.81 6.92
N LYS A 354 -15.70 7.09 5.88
CA LYS A 354 -16.92 7.36 5.09
C LYS A 354 -18.16 7.81 5.86
N ARG A 355 -18.47 7.16 6.99
CA ARG A 355 -19.63 7.51 7.84
C ARG A 355 -19.58 8.94 8.38
N LYS A 356 -18.39 9.51 8.57
CA LYS A 356 -18.24 10.88 9.08
C LYS A 356 -18.66 11.93 8.06
N PHE A 357 -18.65 11.62 6.77
CA PHE A 357 -18.99 12.56 5.70
C PHE A 357 -20.49 12.66 5.41
N VAL A 358 -21.26 11.63 5.78
CA VAL A 358 -22.72 11.55 5.52
C VAL A 358 -23.58 11.97 6.71
N ILE A 359 -23.00 12.08 7.91
CA ILE A 359 -23.71 12.61 9.07
C ILE A 359 -23.41 14.09 9.25
N VAL A 360 -24.37 14.84 9.79
CA VAL A 360 -24.14 16.24 10.22
C VAL A 360 -23.23 16.22 11.44
N GLN A 361 -22.10 16.92 11.34
CA GLN A 361 -21.09 16.96 12.39
C GLN A 361 -21.32 18.15 13.31
N VAL A 362 -20.76 18.08 14.52
CA VAL A 362 -20.94 19.15 15.52
C VAL A 362 -20.37 20.47 14.99
N GLY A 363 -21.23 21.48 14.88
CA GLY A 363 -20.88 22.81 14.38
C GLY A 363 -21.05 22.99 12.86
N GLU A 364 -21.52 21.99 12.14
CA GLU A 364 -21.84 22.07 10.70
C GLU A 364 -23.36 22.17 10.48
N SER A 365 -23.78 22.79 9.37
CA SER A 365 -25.20 22.92 9.00
C SER A 365 -25.74 21.75 8.19
N GLU A 366 -24.87 21.07 7.43
CA GLU A 366 -25.23 19.95 6.56
C GLU A 366 -24.10 18.89 6.56
N PRO A 367 -24.37 17.66 6.06
CA PRO A 367 -23.31 16.67 5.87
C PRO A 367 -22.28 17.14 4.85
N PHE A 368 -21.00 16.87 5.09
CA PHE A 368 -19.92 17.30 4.21
C PHE A 368 -20.02 16.75 2.78
N VAL A 369 -20.60 15.55 2.59
CA VAL A 369 -20.84 15.01 1.25
C VAL A 369 -21.74 15.95 0.41
N SER A 370 -22.69 16.64 1.02
CA SER A 370 -23.56 17.60 0.33
C SER A 370 -22.81 18.86 -0.08
N GLU A 371 -21.95 19.39 0.81
CA GLU A 371 -21.03 20.50 0.52
C GLU A 371 -20.10 20.15 -0.65
N LEU A 372 -19.47 18.97 -0.60
CA LEU A 372 -18.58 18.44 -1.62
C LEU A 372 -19.27 18.34 -2.98
N LEU A 373 -20.46 17.71 -3.04
CA LEU A 373 -21.18 17.52 -4.29
C LEU A 373 -21.60 18.85 -4.94
N SER A 374 -21.85 19.90 -4.16
CA SER A 374 -22.10 21.25 -4.68
C SER A 374 -20.85 21.89 -5.28
N GLY A 375 -19.67 21.61 -4.70
CA GLY A 375 -18.37 22.10 -5.17
C GLY A 375 -17.68 21.20 -6.20
N LEU A 376 -18.31 20.08 -6.59
CA LEU A 376 -17.70 19.02 -7.40
C LEU A 376 -17.04 19.54 -8.70
N PRO A 377 -17.68 20.39 -9.53
CA PRO A 377 -17.06 20.88 -10.77
C PRO A 377 -15.77 21.66 -10.52
N THR A 378 -15.71 22.40 -9.41
CA THR A 378 -14.52 23.16 -9.03
C THR A 378 -13.41 22.22 -8.55
N THR A 379 -13.73 21.25 -7.70
CA THR A 379 -12.74 20.35 -7.11
C THR A 379 -12.00 19.50 -8.14
N VAL A 380 -12.68 19.06 -9.21
CA VAL A 380 -12.07 18.18 -10.24
C VAL A 380 -11.53 18.92 -11.45
N ALA A 381 -11.56 20.25 -11.47
CA ALA A 381 -11.30 21.05 -12.68
C ALA A 381 -9.90 20.87 -13.28
N ASP A 382 -8.87 20.70 -12.43
CA ASP A 382 -7.47 20.58 -12.84
C ASP A 382 -6.95 19.14 -12.81
N LEU A 383 -7.83 18.17 -12.55
CA LEU A 383 -7.46 16.76 -12.43
C LEU A 383 -7.38 16.06 -13.80
N GLU A 384 -6.42 15.16 -13.93
CA GLU A 384 -6.31 14.24 -15.07
C GLU A 384 -7.38 13.12 -14.99
N PRO A 385 -7.73 12.46 -16.11
CA PRO A 385 -8.82 11.47 -16.11
C PRO A 385 -8.71 10.37 -15.05
N HIS A 386 -7.53 9.78 -14.83
CA HIS A 386 -7.37 8.73 -13.82
C HIS A 386 -7.51 9.25 -12.38
N GLN A 387 -7.17 10.52 -12.13
CA GLN A 387 -7.39 11.18 -10.84
C GLN A 387 -8.88 11.44 -10.61
N ILE A 388 -9.61 11.85 -11.66
CA ILE A 388 -11.07 11.97 -11.62
C ILE A 388 -11.71 10.62 -11.30
N HIS A 389 -11.28 9.53 -11.95
CA HIS A 389 -11.79 8.19 -11.66
C HIS A 389 -11.61 7.82 -10.18
N THR A 390 -10.42 8.06 -9.63
CA THR A 390 -10.10 7.81 -8.20
C THR A 390 -10.94 8.69 -7.26
N PHE A 391 -11.16 9.94 -7.64
CA PHE A 391 -12.02 10.87 -6.90
C PHE A 391 -13.47 10.40 -6.85
N TYR A 392 -14.03 9.97 -8.00
CA TYR A 392 -15.39 9.46 -8.08
C TYR A 392 -15.58 8.16 -7.28
N GLU A 393 -14.58 7.27 -7.28
CA GLU A 393 -14.57 6.08 -6.41
C GLU A 393 -14.61 6.48 -4.92
N SER A 394 -13.83 7.49 -4.56
CA SER A 394 -13.80 8.02 -3.19
C SER A 394 -15.19 8.51 -2.78
N VAL A 395 -15.81 9.39 -3.56
CA VAL A 395 -17.14 9.94 -3.23
C VAL A 395 -18.20 8.84 -3.23
N GLY A 396 -18.12 7.86 -4.14
CA GLY A 396 -19.01 6.70 -4.14
C GLY A 396 -18.95 5.90 -2.84
N HIS A 397 -17.78 5.74 -2.22
CA HIS A 397 -17.67 5.15 -0.88
C HIS A 397 -18.33 5.99 0.23
N MET A 398 -18.34 7.32 0.12
CA MET A 398 -19.11 8.16 1.06
C MET A 398 -20.60 7.88 0.92
N ILE A 399 -21.12 7.97 -0.30
CA ILE A 399 -22.55 7.80 -0.61
C ILE A 399 -23.03 6.41 -0.19
N GLN A 400 -22.23 5.37 -0.43
CA GLN A 400 -22.50 4.00 0.03
C GLN A 400 -22.75 3.91 1.55
N ALA A 401 -22.15 4.82 2.35
CA ALA A 401 -22.29 4.84 3.80
C ALA A 401 -23.52 5.62 4.31
N GLU A 402 -24.20 6.39 3.46
CA GLU A 402 -25.46 7.07 3.81
C GLU A 402 -26.52 6.00 4.14
N SER A 403 -27.26 6.18 5.23
CA SER A 403 -28.29 5.24 5.68
C SER A 403 -29.67 5.51 5.08
N ASP A 404 -29.96 6.77 4.77
CA ASP A 404 -31.24 7.19 4.19
C ASP A 404 -31.25 6.92 2.68
N LEU A 405 -32.22 6.13 2.22
CA LEU A 405 -32.31 5.73 0.81
C LEU A 405 -32.56 6.92 -0.13
N GLN A 406 -33.41 7.87 0.28
CA GLN A 406 -33.75 9.02 -0.57
C GLN A 406 -32.55 9.95 -0.71
N LYS A 407 -31.84 10.22 0.39
CA LYS A 407 -30.61 11.02 0.35
C LYS A 407 -29.50 10.33 -0.42
N ARG A 408 -29.36 9.00 -0.27
CA ARG A 408 -28.37 8.24 -1.03
C ARG A 408 -28.62 8.35 -2.53
N ASP A 409 -29.87 8.21 -2.96
CA ASP A 409 -30.26 8.37 -4.36
C ASP A 409 -30.04 9.80 -4.85
N GLU A 410 -30.38 10.83 -4.05
CA GLU A 410 -30.09 12.23 -4.36
C GLU A 410 -28.58 12.48 -4.55
N TYR A 411 -27.75 12.01 -3.61
CA TYR A 411 -26.30 12.17 -3.68
C TYR A 411 -25.68 11.44 -4.87
N MET A 412 -26.18 10.24 -5.18
CA MET A 412 -25.75 9.49 -6.36
C MET A 412 -26.08 10.24 -7.66
N GLN A 413 -27.30 10.80 -7.77
CA GLN A 413 -27.68 11.62 -8.93
C GLN A 413 -26.77 12.84 -9.07
N ARG A 414 -26.51 13.56 -7.96
CA ARG A 414 -25.62 14.73 -7.96
C ARG A 414 -24.17 14.38 -8.31
N LEU A 415 -23.65 13.24 -7.86
CA LEU A 415 -22.31 12.76 -8.22
C LEU A 415 -22.23 12.50 -9.73
N MET A 416 -23.22 11.82 -10.28
CA MET A 416 -23.22 11.36 -11.68
C MET A 416 -23.76 12.39 -12.67
N ASP A 417 -24.19 13.57 -12.22
CA ASP A 417 -24.79 14.61 -13.07
C ASP A 417 -23.84 15.06 -14.20
N LEU A 418 -22.59 15.41 -13.87
CA LEU A 418 -21.59 15.85 -14.87
C LEU A 418 -21.34 14.79 -15.97
N PRO A 419 -20.94 13.54 -15.65
CA PRO A 419 -20.71 12.53 -16.69
C PRO A 419 -22.02 12.15 -17.42
N TYR A 420 -23.17 12.22 -16.75
CA TYR A 420 -24.46 11.93 -17.37
C TYR A 420 -24.89 13.01 -18.37
N GLN A 421 -24.74 14.29 -18.05
CA GLN A 421 -25.03 15.39 -18.99
C GLN A 421 -24.19 15.28 -20.25
N GLN A 422 -22.89 15.01 -20.10
CA GLN A 422 -21.99 14.82 -21.22
C GLN A 422 -22.37 13.58 -22.05
N TRP A 423 -22.77 12.48 -21.40
CA TRP A 423 -23.28 11.29 -22.08
C TRP A 423 -24.52 11.60 -22.92
N VAL A 424 -25.52 12.26 -22.33
CA VAL A 424 -26.78 12.62 -23.00
C VAL A 424 -26.53 13.55 -24.19
N GLU A 425 -25.60 14.50 -24.08
CA GLU A 425 -25.21 15.36 -25.19
C GLU A 425 -24.62 14.54 -26.35
N ILE A 426 -23.66 13.66 -26.07
CA ILE A 426 -23.02 12.79 -27.07
C ILE A 426 -24.05 11.90 -27.77
N ILE A 427 -24.92 11.25 -26.99
CA ILE A 427 -25.98 10.39 -27.51
C ILE A 427 -26.98 11.21 -28.33
N GLY A 428 -27.36 12.41 -27.88
CA GLY A 428 -28.24 13.32 -28.61
C GLY A 428 -27.69 13.73 -29.98
N GLN A 429 -26.38 14.00 -30.06
CA GLN A 429 -25.70 14.29 -31.34
C GLN A 429 -25.57 13.04 -32.21
N ALA A 430 -25.31 11.87 -31.62
CA ALA A 430 -25.24 10.59 -32.34
C ALA A 430 -26.57 10.20 -33.01
N HIS A 431 -27.71 10.57 -32.41
CA HIS A 431 -29.03 10.37 -33.01
C HIS A 431 -29.22 11.21 -34.29
N GLN A 432 -28.56 12.37 -34.39
CA GLN A 432 -28.61 13.21 -35.59
C GLN A 432 -27.63 12.72 -36.65
N SER A 433 -26.42 12.31 -36.24
CA SER A 433 -25.43 11.74 -37.12
C SER A 433 -24.55 10.73 -36.40
N VAL A 434 -24.64 9.47 -36.82
CA VAL A 434 -23.81 8.37 -36.31
C VAL A 434 -22.32 8.59 -36.59
N ASP A 435 -21.98 9.44 -37.57
CA ASP A 435 -20.59 9.80 -37.87
C ASP A 435 -19.93 10.59 -36.73
N PHE A 436 -20.72 11.25 -35.86
CA PHE A 436 -20.20 11.93 -34.69
C PHE A 436 -19.43 10.98 -33.75
N LEU A 437 -19.92 9.75 -33.58
CA LEU A 437 -19.26 8.72 -32.77
C LEU A 437 -17.98 8.15 -33.41
N LYS A 438 -17.65 8.53 -34.65
CA LYS A 438 -16.40 8.10 -35.31
C LYS A 438 -15.23 9.01 -34.97
N ASP A 439 -15.47 10.18 -34.43
CA ASP A 439 -14.44 11.15 -34.05
C ASP A 439 -13.60 10.62 -32.87
N GLN A 440 -12.26 10.74 -32.96
CA GLN A 440 -11.37 10.16 -31.95
C GLN A 440 -11.48 10.83 -30.58
N ASP A 441 -11.77 12.13 -30.54
CA ASP A 441 -11.91 12.87 -29.28
C ASP A 441 -13.25 12.53 -28.61
N VAL A 442 -14.30 12.32 -29.40
CA VAL A 442 -15.58 11.78 -28.92
C VAL A 442 -15.40 10.37 -28.37
N ILE A 443 -14.67 9.47 -29.06
CA ILE A 443 -14.42 8.11 -28.56
C ILE A 443 -13.63 8.13 -27.24
N ARG A 444 -12.62 9.01 -27.10
CA ARG A 444 -11.89 9.19 -25.83
C ARG A 444 -12.80 9.70 -24.72
N THR A 445 -13.69 10.63 -25.04
CA THR A 445 -14.66 11.18 -24.08
C THR A 445 -15.62 10.09 -23.59
N VAL A 446 -16.17 9.29 -24.51
CA VAL A 446 -17.00 8.12 -24.18
C VAL A 446 -16.25 7.15 -23.28
N LEU A 447 -14.98 6.85 -23.59
CA LEU A 447 -14.15 5.98 -22.76
C LEU A 447 -14.01 6.52 -21.33
N ASN A 448 -13.69 7.81 -21.17
CA ASN A 448 -13.52 8.45 -19.87
C ASN A 448 -14.84 8.45 -19.06
N ILE A 449 -15.98 8.69 -19.70
CA ILE A 449 -17.30 8.61 -19.05
C ILE A 449 -17.53 7.19 -18.51
N LEU A 450 -17.27 6.16 -19.32
CA LEU A 450 -17.44 4.77 -18.89
C LEU A 450 -16.50 4.40 -17.74
N GLN A 451 -15.23 4.83 -17.79
CA GLN A 451 -14.26 4.61 -16.71
C GLN A 451 -14.69 5.28 -15.40
N THR A 452 -15.22 6.51 -15.48
CA THR A 452 -15.79 7.22 -14.33
C THR A 452 -16.98 6.44 -13.74
N ASN A 453 -17.86 5.91 -14.59
CA ASN A 453 -18.97 5.05 -14.15
C ASN A 453 -18.46 3.75 -13.53
N THR A 454 -17.39 3.14 -14.04
CA THR A 454 -16.78 1.92 -13.48
C THR A 454 -16.24 2.18 -12.07
N SER A 455 -15.55 3.30 -11.85
CA SER A 455 -15.06 3.72 -10.54
C SER A 455 -16.19 4.07 -9.56
N ALA A 456 -17.29 4.67 -10.02
CA ALA A 456 -18.47 4.89 -9.18
C ALA A 456 -19.16 3.55 -8.82
N ALA A 457 -19.30 2.63 -9.80
CA ALA A 457 -19.90 1.32 -9.60
C ALA A 457 -19.11 0.44 -8.61
N SER A 458 -17.77 0.49 -8.67
CA SER A 458 -16.89 -0.30 -7.80
C SER A 458 -17.10 0.01 -6.32
N SER A 459 -17.41 1.27 -6.00
CA SER A 459 -17.56 1.76 -4.63
C SER A 459 -19.00 1.77 -4.12
N LEU A 460 -19.99 2.04 -4.99
CA LEU A 460 -21.41 2.09 -4.65
C LEU A 460 -22.09 0.71 -4.59
N GLY A 461 -21.64 -0.26 -5.40
CA GLY A 461 -22.27 -1.58 -5.52
C GLY A 461 -23.72 -1.49 -5.99
N THR A 462 -24.65 -2.15 -5.30
CA THR A 462 -26.09 -2.20 -5.67
C THR A 462 -26.71 -0.82 -5.84
N TYR A 463 -26.24 0.19 -5.10
CA TYR A 463 -26.80 1.54 -5.14
C TYR A 463 -26.48 2.28 -6.45
N PHE A 464 -25.63 1.71 -7.30
CA PHE A 464 -25.39 2.20 -8.65
C PHE A 464 -26.47 1.75 -9.66
N LEU A 465 -27.41 0.89 -9.26
CA LEU A 465 -28.42 0.29 -10.16
C LEU A 465 -29.23 1.34 -10.94
N SER A 466 -29.64 2.43 -10.30
CA SER A 466 -30.39 3.51 -10.96
C SER A 466 -29.57 4.16 -12.06
N GLN A 467 -28.31 4.50 -11.80
CA GLN A 467 -27.41 5.12 -12.78
C GLN A 467 -27.12 4.20 -13.96
N ILE A 468 -26.71 2.95 -13.70
CA ILE A 468 -26.40 2.04 -14.81
C ILE A 468 -27.65 1.77 -15.65
N SER A 469 -28.83 1.67 -15.04
CA SER A 469 -30.09 1.47 -15.77
C SER A 469 -30.41 2.62 -16.72
N LEU A 470 -30.03 3.87 -16.39
CA LEU A 470 -30.24 5.04 -17.26
C LEU A 470 -29.39 4.97 -18.53
N ILE A 471 -28.14 4.51 -18.43
CA ILE A 471 -27.20 4.49 -19.56
C ILE A 471 -27.13 3.14 -20.28
N PHE A 472 -27.71 2.08 -19.70
CA PHE A 472 -27.44 0.69 -20.11
C PHE A 472 -27.74 0.40 -21.58
N LEU A 473 -28.94 0.76 -22.05
CA LEU A 473 -29.35 0.44 -23.42
C LEU A 473 -28.55 1.27 -24.45
N ASP A 474 -28.33 2.55 -24.17
CA ASP A 474 -27.48 3.40 -25.03
C ASP A 474 -26.05 2.89 -25.08
N MET A 475 -25.52 2.43 -23.94
CA MET A 475 -24.20 1.84 -23.85
C MET A 475 -24.08 0.56 -24.70
N LEU A 476 -25.11 -0.30 -24.73
CA LEU A 476 -25.14 -1.47 -25.61
C LEU A 476 -25.23 -1.09 -27.09
N ASN A 477 -25.95 -0.01 -27.43
CA ASN A 477 -26.02 0.51 -28.80
C ASN A 477 -24.66 1.03 -29.26
N VAL A 478 -23.96 1.80 -28.42
CA VAL A 478 -22.58 2.27 -28.70
C VAL A 478 -21.62 1.08 -28.83
N TYR A 479 -21.70 0.09 -27.94
CA TYR A 479 -20.91 -1.14 -28.02
C TYR A 479 -21.09 -1.84 -29.36
N ARG A 480 -22.34 -2.03 -29.79
CA ARG A 480 -22.68 -2.69 -31.06
C ARG A 480 -22.15 -1.90 -32.25
N MET A 481 -22.39 -0.59 -32.28
CA MET A 481 -21.93 0.28 -33.37
C MET A 481 -20.39 0.25 -33.49
N TYR A 482 -19.66 0.36 -32.39
CA TYR A 482 -18.19 0.24 -32.39
C TYR A 482 -17.72 -1.15 -32.79
N SER A 483 -18.47 -2.20 -32.45
CA SER A 483 -18.17 -3.54 -32.92
C SER A 483 -18.27 -3.66 -34.44
N GLU A 484 -19.37 -3.16 -35.02
CA GLU A 484 -19.59 -3.16 -36.46
C GLU A 484 -18.50 -2.35 -37.18
N LEU A 485 -18.09 -1.20 -36.63
CA LEU A 485 -16.98 -0.41 -37.16
C LEU A 485 -15.64 -1.15 -37.11
N ILE A 486 -15.33 -1.84 -36.01
CA ILE A 486 -14.10 -2.63 -35.88
C ILE A 486 -14.09 -3.72 -36.94
N SER A 487 -15.20 -4.44 -37.10
CA SER A 487 -15.33 -5.52 -38.08
C SER A 487 -15.20 -5.02 -39.52
N SER A 488 -15.86 -3.92 -39.88
CA SER A 488 -15.70 -3.29 -41.20
C SER A 488 -14.28 -2.80 -41.43
N SER A 489 -13.67 -2.14 -40.44
CA SER A 489 -12.28 -1.65 -40.53
C SER A 489 -11.26 -2.78 -40.73
N ILE A 490 -11.50 -3.95 -40.12
CA ILE A 490 -10.63 -5.13 -40.26
C ILE A 490 -10.89 -5.86 -41.58
N ALA A 491 -12.13 -5.88 -42.08
CA ALA A 491 -12.46 -6.50 -43.35
C ALA A 491 -11.93 -5.71 -44.55
N GLU A 492 -12.01 -4.37 -44.47
CA GLU A 492 -11.55 -3.46 -45.53
C GLU A 492 -10.07 -3.12 -45.42
N GLY A 493 -9.56 -2.99 -44.19
CA GLY A 493 -8.15 -2.72 -43.94
C GLY A 493 -7.33 -4.00 -44.03
N GLY A 494 -6.18 -3.94 -44.70
CA GLY A 494 -5.28 -5.09 -44.86
C GLY A 494 -4.77 -5.69 -43.52
N PRO A 495 -3.75 -6.57 -43.55
CA PRO A 495 -3.37 -7.43 -42.41
C PRO A 495 -2.96 -6.74 -41.09
N TYR A 496 -2.84 -5.41 -41.07
CA TYR A 496 -2.49 -4.60 -39.91
C TYR A 496 -3.64 -3.73 -39.38
N ALA A 497 -4.84 -3.79 -39.96
CA ALA A 497 -5.98 -2.96 -39.58
C ALA A 497 -6.37 -3.08 -38.11
N SER A 498 -6.33 -4.31 -37.57
CA SER A 498 -6.60 -4.60 -36.15
C SER A 498 -5.62 -3.94 -35.18
N LYS A 499 -4.45 -3.48 -35.67
CA LYS A 499 -3.39 -2.86 -34.85
C LYS A 499 -3.38 -1.34 -34.93
N THR A 500 -4.23 -0.73 -35.74
CA THR A 500 -4.34 0.73 -35.87
C THR A 500 -4.75 1.37 -34.54
N SER A 501 -4.31 2.61 -34.31
CA SER A 501 -4.69 3.38 -33.11
C SER A 501 -6.20 3.55 -33.01
N TYR A 502 -6.87 3.77 -34.14
CA TYR A 502 -8.32 3.92 -34.23
C TYR A 502 -9.06 2.65 -33.75
N VAL A 503 -8.73 1.48 -34.32
CA VAL A 503 -9.35 0.20 -33.90
C VAL A 503 -9.04 -0.10 -32.43
N LYS A 504 -7.81 0.16 -31.96
CA LYS A 504 -7.46 -0.02 -30.54
C LYS A 504 -8.32 0.84 -29.62
N LEU A 505 -8.58 2.10 -30.00
CA LEU A 505 -9.40 3.02 -29.22
C LEU A 505 -10.88 2.57 -29.15
N LEU A 506 -11.46 2.16 -30.28
CA LEU A 506 -12.82 1.56 -30.31
C LEU A 506 -12.93 0.33 -29.40
N ARG A 507 -11.91 -0.55 -29.43
CA ARG A 507 -11.85 -1.72 -28.54
C ARG A 507 -11.73 -1.34 -27.08
N SER A 508 -11.02 -0.27 -26.74
CA SER A 508 -10.95 0.21 -25.35
C SER A 508 -12.33 0.59 -24.81
N VAL A 509 -13.17 1.24 -25.63
CA VAL A 509 -14.56 1.49 -25.24
C VAL A 509 -15.34 0.20 -25.06
N LYS A 510 -15.26 -0.75 -26.01
CA LYS A 510 -15.94 -2.06 -25.87
C LYS A 510 -15.52 -2.79 -24.59
N ARG A 511 -14.22 -2.82 -24.28
CA ARG A 511 -13.69 -3.45 -23.06
C ARG A 511 -14.20 -2.74 -21.81
N GLU A 512 -14.19 -1.42 -21.79
CA GLU A 512 -14.67 -0.67 -20.63
C GLU A 512 -16.18 -0.82 -20.42
N THR A 513 -17.00 -0.89 -21.48
CA THR A 513 -18.42 -1.23 -21.37
C THR A 513 -18.62 -2.58 -20.67
N LEU A 514 -17.88 -3.61 -21.08
CA LEU A 514 -17.98 -4.94 -20.47
C LEU A 514 -17.51 -4.91 -19.01
N LYS A 515 -16.40 -4.22 -18.74
CA LYS A 515 -15.85 -4.05 -17.39
C LYS A 515 -16.79 -3.30 -16.46
N LEU A 516 -17.49 -2.27 -16.94
CA LEU A 516 -18.49 -1.54 -16.16
C LEU A 516 -19.63 -2.47 -15.74
N ILE A 517 -20.19 -3.22 -16.69
CA ILE A 517 -21.27 -4.19 -16.41
C ILE A 517 -20.76 -5.26 -15.44
N GLU A 518 -19.58 -5.82 -15.69
CA GLU A 518 -18.96 -6.84 -14.84
C GLU A 518 -18.74 -6.33 -13.41
N THR A 519 -18.18 -5.13 -13.27
CA THR A 519 -17.91 -4.48 -11.98
C THR A 519 -19.22 -4.26 -11.21
N PHE A 520 -20.24 -3.73 -11.87
CA PHE A 520 -21.54 -3.53 -11.24
C PHE A 520 -22.16 -4.86 -10.77
N LEU A 521 -22.21 -5.88 -11.63
CA LEU A 521 -22.83 -7.17 -11.28
C LEU A 521 -22.04 -7.93 -10.20
N ASP A 522 -20.70 -7.81 -10.18
CA ASP A 522 -19.86 -8.35 -9.11
C ASP A 522 -20.16 -7.67 -7.76
N LYS A 523 -20.23 -6.33 -7.75
CA LYS A 523 -20.43 -5.53 -6.53
C LYS A 523 -21.87 -5.41 -6.06
N ALA A 524 -22.84 -5.66 -6.93
CA ALA A 524 -24.25 -5.69 -6.55
C ALA A 524 -24.52 -6.83 -5.56
N GLU A 525 -25.54 -6.66 -4.73
CA GLU A 525 -26.09 -7.72 -3.89
C GLU A 525 -26.55 -8.89 -4.78
N ASP A 526 -26.44 -10.11 -4.25
CA ASP A 526 -26.84 -11.31 -4.97
C ASP A 526 -28.38 -11.42 -5.03
N GLN A 527 -28.95 -10.66 -5.96
CA GLN A 527 -30.36 -10.62 -6.25
C GLN A 527 -30.59 -11.14 -7.68
N PRO A 528 -31.25 -12.31 -7.84
CA PRO A 528 -31.49 -12.90 -9.16
C PRO A 528 -32.22 -11.99 -10.15
N GLN A 529 -33.02 -11.05 -9.66
CA GLN A 529 -33.74 -10.08 -10.50
C GLN A 529 -32.80 -9.13 -11.24
N ILE A 530 -31.67 -8.75 -10.63
CA ILE A 530 -30.66 -7.92 -11.28
C ILE A 530 -30.07 -8.70 -12.46
N GLY A 531 -29.65 -9.96 -12.26
CA GLY A 531 -29.18 -10.81 -13.36
C GLY A 531 -30.20 -10.91 -14.50
N LYS A 532 -31.47 -11.16 -14.17
CA LYS A 532 -32.57 -11.25 -15.15
C LYS A 532 -32.87 -9.96 -15.89
N GLN A 533 -32.59 -8.80 -15.29
CA GLN A 533 -32.77 -7.50 -15.94
C GLN A 533 -31.67 -7.23 -16.96
N PHE A 534 -30.41 -7.54 -16.63
CA PHE A 534 -29.25 -7.16 -17.44
C PHE A 534 -28.86 -8.22 -18.49
N VAL A 535 -29.04 -9.51 -18.20
CA VAL A 535 -28.56 -10.59 -19.08
C VAL A 535 -29.29 -10.62 -20.44
N PRO A 536 -30.64 -10.62 -20.52
CA PRO A 536 -31.33 -10.78 -21.80
C PRO A 536 -31.00 -9.69 -22.82
N PRO A 537 -30.91 -8.39 -22.45
CA PRO A 537 -30.49 -7.33 -23.38
C PRO A 537 -29.08 -7.49 -23.95
N MET A 538 -28.17 -8.21 -23.27
CA MET A 538 -26.80 -8.45 -23.74
C MET A 538 -26.67 -9.65 -24.69
N MET A 539 -27.68 -10.52 -24.74
CA MET A 539 -27.60 -11.79 -25.46
C MET A 539 -27.32 -11.66 -26.97
N ASP A 540 -27.83 -10.62 -27.63
CA ASP A 540 -27.49 -10.37 -29.04
C ASP A 540 -26.38 -9.32 -29.22
N PRO A 541 -26.44 -8.13 -28.58
CA PRO A 541 -25.45 -7.08 -28.78
C PRO A 541 -24.03 -7.44 -28.32
N VAL A 542 -23.89 -8.37 -27.37
CA VAL A 542 -22.59 -8.81 -26.83
C VAL A 542 -22.27 -10.24 -27.25
N LEU A 543 -23.11 -11.22 -26.88
CA LEU A 543 -22.83 -12.64 -27.19
C LEU A 543 -23.01 -12.96 -28.68
N GLY A 544 -24.12 -12.51 -29.27
CA GLY A 544 -24.35 -12.65 -30.70
C GLY A 544 -23.27 -11.97 -31.53
N ASP A 545 -22.86 -10.77 -31.13
CA ASP A 545 -21.73 -10.03 -31.71
C ASP A 545 -20.41 -10.83 -31.63
N TYR A 546 -20.07 -11.36 -30.46
CA TYR A 546 -18.88 -12.19 -30.27
C TYR A 546 -18.85 -13.40 -31.21
N ALA A 547 -19.99 -14.10 -31.33
CA ALA A 547 -20.12 -15.28 -32.18
C ALA A 547 -19.88 -14.95 -33.67
N ARG A 548 -20.48 -13.84 -34.15
CA ARG A 548 -20.43 -13.40 -35.55
C ARG A 548 -19.10 -12.76 -35.94
N ASN A 549 -18.37 -12.18 -34.99
CA ASN A 549 -17.14 -11.47 -35.26
C ASN A 549 -16.00 -12.38 -35.73
N LEU A 550 -15.10 -11.80 -36.52
CA LEU A 550 -13.84 -12.43 -36.93
C LEU A 550 -12.97 -12.72 -35.69
N PRO A 551 -12.12 -13.77 -35.71
CA PRO A 551 -11.26 -14.13 -34.58
C PRO A 551 -10.49 -12.96 -33.98
N ASP A 552 -9.90 -12.10 -34.82
CA ASP A 552 -9.11 -10.97 -34.36
C ASP A 552 -9.96 -9.84 -33.75
N ALA A 553 -11.28 -9.81 -33.97
CA ALA A 553 -12.23 -8.81 -33.48
C ALA A 553 -13.01 -9.24 -32.22
N ARG A 554 -12.79 -10.47 -31.73
CA ARG A 554 -13.39 -10.99 -30.50
C ARG A 554 -12.66 -10.49 -29.27
N GLU A 555 -13.39 -9.96 -28.29
CA GLU A 555 -12.84 -9.45 -27.02
C GLU A 555 -12.97 -10.49 -25.91
N SER A 556 -11.88 -10.78 -25.19
CA SER A 556 -11.81 -11.80 -24.12
C SER A 556 -12.69 -11.47 -22.91
N GLU A 557 -12.92 -10.19 -22.66
CA GLU A 557 -13.70 -9.64 -21.56
C GLU A 557 -15.16 -10.09 -21.62
N VAL A 558 -15.67 -10.49 -22.80
CA VAL A 558 -16.99 -11.13 -22.92
C VAL A 558 -17.02 -12.43 -22.11
N LEU A 559 -15.95 -13.22 -22.17
CA LEU A 559 -15.85 -14.47 -21.41
C LEU A 559 -15.76 -14.20 -19.90
N SER A 560 -14.99 -13.17 -19.50
CA SER A 560 -14.88 -12.76 -18.09
C SER A 560 -16.24 -12.33 -17.53
N LEU A 561 -16.94 -11.45 -18.25
CA LEU A 561 -18.26 -10.96 -17.87
C LEU A 561 -19.25 -12.12 -17.63
N PHE A 562 -19.39 -13.03 -18.59
CA PHE A 562 -20.32 -14.15 -18.45
C PHE A 562 -19.88 -15.17 -17.41
N ALA A 563 -18.57 -15.35 -17.18
CA ALA A 563 -18.07 -16.15 -16.06
C ALA A 563 -18.46 -15.51 -14.71
N THR A 564 -18.28 -14.20 -14.57
CA THR A 564 -18.68 -13.43 -13.37
C THR A 564 -20.19 -13.54 -13.14
N ILE A 565 -21.01 -13.37 -14.17
CA ILE A 565 -22.48 -13.52 -14.10
C ILE A 565 -22.88 -14.94 -13.65
N ILE A 566 -22.32 -15.97 -14.25
CA ILE A 566 -22.62 -17.37 -13.90
C ILE A 566 -22.20 -17.68 -12.47
N ASN A 567 -21.00 -17.23 -12.05
CA ASN A 567 -20.49 -17.44 -10.70
C ASN A 567 -21.32 -16.71 -9.64
N LYS A 568 -21.80 -15.50 -9.96
CA LYS A 568 -22.63 -14.68 -9.09
C LYS A 568 -24.01 -15.30 -8.90
N TYR A 569 -24.75 -15.52 -9.99
CA TYR A 569 -26.18 -15.86 -9.94
C TYR A 569 -26.49 -17.36 -10.01
N LYS A 570 -25.49 -18.21 -10.32
CA LYS A 570 -25.53 -19.68 -10.23
C LYS A 570 -26.80 -20.28 -10.84
N ALA A 571 -27.69 -20.83 -10.01
CA ALA A 571 -28.90 -21.53 -10.43
C ALA A 571 -29.84 -20.66 -11.27
N ALA A 572 -29.83 -19.33 -11.07
CA ALA A 572 -30.65 -18.41 -11.85
C ALA A 572 -30.21 -18.29 -13.32
N MET A 573 -28.99 -18.72 -13.66
CA MET A 573 -28.44 -18.66 -15.01
C MET A 573 -28.54 -19.98 -15.78
N ILE A 574 -29.03 -21.06 -15.17
CA ILE A 574 -29.01 -22.40 -15.79
C ILE A 574 -29.69 -22.43 -17.16
N GLU A 575 -30.80 -21.71 -17.31
CA GLU A 575 -31.57 -21.65 -18.57
C GLU A 575 -30.82 -20.88 -19.67
N ASP A 576 -29.93 -19.95 -19.29
CA ASP A 576 -29.14 -19.13 -20.20
C ASP A 576 -27.82 -19.79 -20.63
N VAL A 577 -27.27 -20.70 -19.81
CA VAL A 577 -25.98 -21.38 -20.05
C VAL A 577 -25.88 -22.02 -21.44
N PRO A 578 -26.88 -22.76 -21.95
CA PRO A 578 -26.81 -23.35 -23.29
C PRO A 578 -26.59 -22.31 -24.39
N ARG A 579 -27.30 -21.17 -24.31
CA ARG A 579 -27.20 -20.08 -25.29
C ARG A 579 -25.86 -19.35 -25.20
N ILE A 580 -25.34 -19.16 -23.98
CA ILE A 580 -23.99 -18.61 -23.76
C ILE A 580 -22.96 -19.54 -24.40
N PHE A 581 -23.03 -20.85 -24.14
CA PHE A 581 -22.11 -21.84 -24.69
C PHE A 581 -22.16 -21.91 -26.21
N GLU A 582 -23.36 -21.88 -26.81
CA GLU A 582 -23.55 -21.89 -28.26
C GLU A 582 -22.82 -20.71 -28.92
N ALA A 583 -22.88 -19.52 -28.31
CA ALA A 583 -22.25 -18.32 -28.85
C ALA A 583 -20.71 -18.33 -28.75
N VAL A 584 -20.15 -18.85 -27.64
CA VAL A 584 -18.71 -18.67 -27.33
C VAL A 584 -17.86 -19.93 -27.48
N PHE A 585 -18.41 -21.13 -27.28
CA PHE A 585 -17.59 -22.33 -27.07
C PHE A 585 -16.82 -22.75 -28.31
N GLN A 586 -17.53 -23.09 -29.39
CA GLN A 586 -16.92 -23.61 -30.61
C GLN A 586 -15.97 -22.59 -31.24
N CYS A 587 -16.43 -21.35 -31.35
CA CYS A 587 -15.71 -20.29 -32.05
C CYS A 587 -14.42 -19.88 -31.31
N THR A 588 -14.41 -19.93 -29.97
CA THR A 588 -13.22 -19.68 -29.14
C THR A 588 -12.27 -20.88 -29.15
N LEU A 589 -12.80 -22.11 -29.07
CA LEU A 589 -12.00 -23.33 -29.10
C LEU A 589 -11.17 -23.43 -30.39
N GLU A 590 -11.77 -23.07 -31.53
CA GLU A 590 -11.06 -23.01 -32.80
C GLU A 590 -9.90 -21.99 -32.81
N MET A 591 -10.05 -20.87 -32.11
CA MET A 591 -8.98 -19.87 -32.00
C MET A 591 -7.82 -20.41 -31.16
N ILE A 592 -8.11 -21.07 -30.05
CA ILE A 592 -7.11 -21.64 -29.14
C ILE A 592 -6.35 -22.78 -29.82
N THR A 593 -7.07 -23.72 -30.44
CA THR A 593 -6.48 -24.92 -31.06
C THR A 593 -5.60 -24.61 -32.27
N LYS A 594 -5.93 -23.58 -33.06
CA LYS A 594 -5.14 -23.17 -34.23
C LYS A 594 -3.91 -22.32 -33.86
N ASN A 595 -3.88 -21.69 -32.68
CA ASN A 595 -2.85 -20.73 -32.29
C ASN A 595 -2.43 -20.85 -30.81
N PHE A 596 -1.81 -21.99 -30.45
CA PHE A 596 -1.29 -22.26 -29.10
C PHE A 596 -0.38 -21.16 -28.50
N ARG A 597 0.24 -20.29 -29.31
CA ARG A 597 1.16 -19.23 -28.86
C ARG A 597 0.59 -17.80 -28.86
N ARG A 598 -0.58 -17.53 -29.49
CA ARG A 598 -1.01 -16.16 -29.80
C ARG A 598 -2.04 -15.59 -28.82
N LEU A 599 -2.82 -16.43 -28.16
CA LEU A 599 -3.87 -16.02 -27.21
C LEU A 599 -3.39 -15.91 -25.76
N SER A 600 -2.27 -16.54 -25.41
CA SER A 600 -1.67 -16.46 -24.07
C SER A 600 -0.93 -15.15 -23.79
N ARG A 601 -0.94 -14.18 -24.72
CA ARG A 601 -0.22 -12.89 -24.61
C ARG A 601 -1.14 -11.68 -24.39
N THR A 602 -2.45 -11.90 -24.23
CA THR A 602 -3.45 -10.82 -24.04
C THR A 602 -4.17 -10.87 -22.69
N SER A 603 -3.75 -11.72 -21.75
CA SER A 603 -4.09 -11.54 -20.33
C SER A 603 -3.00 -10.72 -19.66
N PRO A 604 -3.34 -9.60 -18.97
CA PRO A 604 -2.52 -9.07 -17.89
C PRO A 604 -2.34 -10.10 -16.78
#